data_AF-W3U0M1-F1
#
_entry.id   AF-W3U0M1-F1
#
_cell.length_a   1.000
_cell.length_b   1.000
_cell.length_c   1.000
_cell.angle_alpha   90.00
_cell.angle_beta   90.00
_cell.angle_gamma   90.00
#
_symmetry.space_group_name_H-M   'P 1'
#
loop_
_entity.id
_entity.type
_entity.pdbx_description
1 polymer ?
#
loop_
_entity_poly.entity_id
_entity_poly.type
_entity_poly.pdbx_seq_one_letter_code
_entity_poly.pdbx_strand_id
1 'polypeptide(L)'
;MVMTRRIFFSWFIVICSLWLSSFSSVHAKLKGTISSADFNPIPIAITDFVSNDSIGLKIAAVVTADLERSGLFLPLDKASFFEKISNPNSQPHFFHWQKIRAQGLVTGQVIRENDGRLRVDFRLWDVFGHQQLKGRRFYTATERWRRVAHMIADEIYSEMTGESGYFDTRIVFIDETGPQNARIKRLAIMDQDGANLIYISDGSELVLTPRFSPKRQEITYMAYERNQPPHVYLQQIEMGQRELIGTFKNMTIAPRFSSDGQKVIMSLLQNNGSANLYTMDLRTRMMTRLTTTSAIDTSASYSPDGTQIVFSSDRSGKPQIYTMNADGSNLQRISANEGSYSTPIWSPRGDYIAFTKQLEGQFSIGVMRPDGKGERILTTGFHNEGPTWAPNGRVLMFFRKNPGMGPKIYTIDITGRNERQLPTPNDASDPAWSPLLNMQ
;
A
#
# COMPACT_ATOMS: atom_id res chain seq x y z
N MET A 1 -69.80 32.32 -15.12
CA MET A 1 -70.67 32.95 -16.13
C MET A 1 -69.85 34.01 -16.84
N VAL A 2 -69.82 33.87 -18.17
CA VAL A 2 -69.04 34.55 -19.21
C VAL A 2 -68.85 36.06 -19.00
N MET A 3 -67.60 36.55 -19.10
CA MET A 3 -67.30 37.78 -19.83
C MET A 3 -65.82 37.87 -20.20
N THR A 4 -65.55 37.76 -21.50
CA THR A 4 -64.30 38.07 -22.19
C THR A 4 -64.39 39.49 -22.79
N ARG A 5 -63.23 40.18 -22.89
CA ARG A 5 -62.81 41.30 -23.78
C ARG A 5 -61.82 42.20 -23.00
N ARG A 6 -60.71 42.76 -23.48
CA ARG A 6 -60.12 43.14 -24.80
C ARG A 6 -58.67 43.61 -24.49
N ILE A 7 -57.59 43.26 -25.22
CA ILE A 7 -56.99 43.87 -26.43
C ILE A 7 -55.52 44.30 -26.18
N PHE A 8 -54.61 43.67 -26.94
CA PHE A 8 -53.38 44.13 -27.60
C PHE A 8 -52.32 44.97 -26.86
N PHE A 9 -51.09 44.42 -26.80
CA PHE A 9 -49.94 45.05 -27.47
C PHE A 9 -48.98 43.98 -28.01
N SER A 10 -48.65 44.12 -29.30
CA SER A 10 -47.74 43.29 -30.11
C SER A 10 -46.29 43.58 -29.73
N TRP A 11 -45.39 42.60 -29.74
CA TRP A 11 -44.06 42.69 -30.38
C TRP A 11 -43.52 41.27 -30.64
N PHE A 12 -43.10 41.08 -31.88
CA PHE A 12 -42.56 39.88 -32.52
C PHE A 12 -41.03 39.84 -32.26
N ILE A 13 -40.44 38.69 -31.90
CA ILE A 13 -39.05 38.25 -32.22
C ILE A 13 -38.92 36.74 -31.87
N VAL A 14 -39.22 35.91 -32.86
CA VAL A 14 -38.38 34.88 -33.52
C VAL A 14 -37.06 34.43 -32.83
N ILE A 15 -36.93 33.09 -32.70
CA ILE A 15 -35.71 32.23 -32.65
C ILE A 15 -34.92 32.17 -31.31
N CYS A 16 -34.94 31.01 -30.63
CA CYS A 16 -33.98 29.93 -30.84
C CYS A 16 -34.22 28.80 -29.81
N SER A 17 -34.77 27.68 -30.27
CA SER A 17 -34.80 26.43 -29.50
C SER A 17 -33.38 25.87 -29.39
N LEU A 18 -32.68 26.24 -28.32
CA LEU A 18 -31.42 25.59 -27.94
C LEU A 18 -31.74 24.26 -27.27
N TRP A 19 -31.56 23.19 -28.04
CA TRP A 19 -31.29 21.86 -27.52
C TRP A 19 -30.05 21.94 -26.64
N LEU A 20 -30.25 21.95 -25.32
CA LEU A 20 -29.19 21.69 -24.34
C LEU A 20 -28.92 20.18 -24.36
N SER A 21 -28.13 19.77 -25.35
CA SER A 21 -27.39 18.51 -25.30
C SER A 21 -26.41 18.63 -24.14
N SER A 22 -26.76 18.05 -23.00
CA SER A 22 -25.83 17.84 -21.90
C SER A 22 -24.66 17.00 -22.40
N PHE A 23 -23.56 17.65 -22.76
CA PHE A 23 -22.29 16.96 -22.98
C PHE A 23 -21.80 16.48 -21.61
N SER A 24 -22.14 15.24 -21.27
CA SER A 24 -21.47 14.50 -20.22
C SER A 24 -20.00 14.39 -20.62
N SER A 25 -19.10 15.06 -19.90
CA SER A 25 -17.67 14.81 -20.01
C SER A 25 -17.41 13.36 -19.59
N VAL A 26 -17.37 12.45 -20.57
CA VAL A 26 -16.92 11.08 -20.38
C VAL A 26 -15.44 11.16 -20.02
N HIS A 27 -15.17 11.28 -18.72
CA HIS A 27 -13.88 10.91 -18.18
C HIS A 27 -13.80 9.40 -18.38
N ALA A 28 -13.07 8.97 -19.41
CA ALA A 28 -12.62 7.60 -19.50
C ALA A 28 -11.63 7.35 -18.35
N LYS A 29 -12.15 7.20 -17.13
CA LYS A 29 -11.41 6.58 -16.04
C LYS A 29 -11.05 5.19 -16.56
N LEU A 30 -9.76 4.86 -16.55
CA LEU A 30 -9.24 3.53 -16.89
C LEU A 30 -9.77 2.49 -15.89
N LYS A 31 -11.05 2.14 -16.01
CA LYS A 31 -11.68 0.98 -15.37
C LYS A 31 -11.62 -0.22 -16.31
N GLY A 32 -10.48 -0.41 -16.96
CA GLY A 32 -10.19 -1.62 -17.72
C GLY A 32 -9.27 -2.51 -16.89
N THR A 33 -9.58 -3.80 -16.81
CA THR A 33 -8.56 -4.82 -16.57
C THR A 33 -7.55 -4.71 -17.70
N ILE A 34 -6.49 -3.94 -17.47
CA ILE A 34 -5.38 -3.79 -18.42
C ILE A 34 -4.80 -5.19 -18.63
N SER A 35 -5.05 -5.76 -19.81
CA SER A 35 -4.36 -6.94 -20.31
C SER A 35 -2.85 -6.66 -20.31
N SER A 36 -2.05 -7.64 -19.89
CA SER A 36 -0.60 -7.50 -19.74
C SER A 36 0.13 -7.16 -21.05
N ALA A 37 -0.48 -7.39 -22.22
CA ALA A 37 0.16 -7.27 -23.53
C ALA A 37 0.17 -5.84 -24.12
N ASP A 38 -0.77 -4.95 -23.75
CA ASP A 38 -1.00 -3.67 -24.45
C ASP A 38 -0.79 -2.42 -23.57
N PHE A 39 -0.09 -2.58 -22.45
CA PHE A 39 0.06 -1.48 -21.51
C PHE A 39 1.11 -0.46 -21.92
N ASN A 40 0.70 0.80 -22.03
CA ASN A 40 1.58 1.93 -22.23
C ASN A 40 1.58 2.83 -20.98
N PRO A 41 2.73 3.08 -20.34
CA PRO A 41 2.80 4.00 -19.20
C PRO A 41 2.49 5.44 -19.64
N ILE A 42 1.93 6.22 -18.73
CA ILE A 42 1.51 7.61 -18.98
C ILE A 42 2.75 8.53 -19.04
N PRO A 43 3.09 9.12 -20.20
CA PRO A 43 4.19 10.07 -20.28
C PRO A 43 3.90 11.32 -19.46
N ILE A 44 4.77 11.67 -18.52
CA ILE A 44 4.59 12.81 -17.63
C ILE A 44 5.87 13.64 -17.55
N ALA A 45 5.77 14.95 -17.74
CA ALA A 45 6.87 15.87 -17.55
C ALA A 45 6.83 16.41 -16.11
N ILE A 46 7.95 16.31 -15.39
CA ILE A 46 8.07 16.79 -14.01
C ILE A 46 9.22 17.80 -13.98
N THR A 47 8.90 19.08 -13.86
CA THR A 47 9.91 20.13 -13.85
C THR A 47 10.64 20.16 -12.52
N ASP A 48 11.82 20.76 -12.53
CA ASP A 48 12.42 21.22 -11.27
C ASP A 48 11.47 22.21 -10.59
N PHE A 49 11.27 22.04 -9.29
CA PHE A 49 10.47 23.00 -8.54
C PHE A 49 11.29 24.26 -8.31
N VAL A 50 10.70 25.41 -8.63
CA VAL A 50 11.32 26.72 -8.46
C VAL A 50 11.60 26.95 -6.99
N SER A 51 12.86 27.13 -6.63
CA SER A 51 13.28 27.30 -5.24
C SER A 51 14.61 28.04 -5.17
N ASN A 52 14.88 28.67 -4.02
CA ASN A 52 16.14 29.39 -3.77
C ASN A 52 17.27 28.46 -3.30
N ASP A 53 17.00 27.16 -3.12
CA ASP A 53 17.92 26.16 -2.61
C ASP A 53 17.78 24.83 -3.38
N SER A 54 18.36 23.75 -2.85
CA SER A 54 18.29 22.43 -3.49
C SER A 54 17.00 21.65 -3.21
N ILE A 55 16.10 22.14 -2.33
CA ILE A 55 14.94 21.37 -1.87
C ILE A 55 13.94 21.16 -3.01
N GLY A 56 13.72 22.17 -3.87
CA GLY A 56 12.84 22.03 -5.02
C GLY A 56 13.29 20.92 -5.98
N LEU A 57 14.60 20.82 -6.25
CA LEU A 57 15.19 19.75 -7.06
C LEU A 57 14.97 18.38 -6.43
N LYS A 58 15.18 18.28 -5.10
CA LYS A 58 15.00 17.03 -4.35
C LYS A 58 13.54 16.57 -4.32
N ILE A 59 12.59 17.49 -4.15
CA ILE A 59 11.15 17.18 -4.21
C ILE A 59 10.79 16.63 -5.59
N ALA A 60 11.17 17.32 -6.66
CA ALA A 60 10.89 16.87 -8.02
C ALA A 60 11.49 15.48 -8.31
N ALA A 61 12.69 15.20 -7.80
CA ALA A 61 13.34 13.90 -7.95
C ALA A 61 12.58 12.76 -7.24
N VAL A 62 12.06 13.01 -6.03
CA VAL A 62 11.25 12.01 -5.30
C VAL A 62 9.92 11.78 -5.99
N VAL A 63 9.21 12.83 -6.41
CA VAL A 63 7.96 12.71 -7.18
C VAL A 63 8.17 11.91 -8.46
N THR A 64 9.28 12.18 -9.17
CA THR A 64 9.68 11.43 -10.38
C THR A 64 9.88 9.95 -10.08
N ALA A 65 10.64 9.64 -9.03
CA ALA A 65 10.94 8.26 -8.66
C ALA A 65 9.71 7.48 -8.17
N ASP A 66 8.79 8.11 -7.45
CA ASP A 66 7.53 7.48 -7.02
C ASP A 66 6.65 7.08 -8.20
N LEU A 67 6.40 8.03 -9.11
CA LEU A 67 5.56 7.79 -10.27
C LEU A 67 6.18 6.75 -11.21
N GLU A 68 7.50 6.79 -11.44
CA GLU A 68 8.23 5.76 -12.18
C GLU A 68 8.11 4.38 -11.52
N ARG A 69 8.33 4.30 -10.20
CA ARG A 69 8.26 3.04 -9.45
C ARG A 69 6.91 2.38 -9.47
N SER A 70 5.84 3.14 -9.62
CA SER A 70 4.50 2.56 -9.79
C SER A 70 4.37 1.73 -11.08
N GLY A 71 5.24 1.96 -12.06
CA GLY A 71 5.13 1.37 -13.40
C GLY A 71 3.96 1.94 -14.21
N LEU A 72 3.18 2.89 -13.67
CA LEU A 72 2.05 3.52 -14.36
C LEU A 72 2.42 4.76 -15.16
N PHE A 73 3.57 5.36 -14.85
CA PHE A 73 4.03 6.59 -15.46
C PHE A 73 5.38 6.39 -16.12
N LEU A 74 5.60 7.18 -17.16
CA LEU A 74 6.88 7.35 -17.83
C LEU A 74 7.32 8.80 -17.62
N PRO A 75 8.09 9.10 -16.56
CA PRO A 75 8.66 10.42 -16.43
C PRO A 75 9.62 10.74 -17.56
N LEU A 76 9.40 11.88 -18.22
CA LEU A 76 10.19 12.30 -19.37
C LEU A 76 11.52 12.92 -18.96
N ASP A 77 12.55 12.71 -19.77
CA ASP A 77 13.87 13.29 -19.57
C ASP A 77 13.80 14.82 -19.66
N LYS A 78 14.32 15.51 -18.64
CA LYS A 78 14.36 16.97 -18.56
C LYS A 78 15.15 17.60 -19.71
N ALA A 79 16.09 16.89 -20.31
CA ALA A 79 16.82 17.35 -21.50
C ALA A 79 15.91 17.56 -22.72
N SER A 80 14.72 16.94 -22.73
CA SER A 80 13.73 17.12 -23.80
C SER A 80 12.85 18.37 -23.64
N PHE A 81 12.94 19.07 -22.51
CA PHE A 81 12.02 20.17 -22.19
C PHE A 81 12.39 21.44 -22.95
N PHE A 82 11.50 21.91 -23.82
CA PHE A 82 11.69 23.14 -24.61
C PHE A 82 11.47 24.43 -23.80
N GLU A 83 10.90 24.32 -22.60
CA GLU A 83 10.54 25.43 -21.74
C GLU A 83 11.05 25.20 -20.32
N LYS A 84 11.63 26.24 -19.72
CA LYS A 84 11.94 26.26 -18.29
C LYS A 84 10.89 27.09 -17.56
N ILE A 85 10.16 26.45 -16.65
CA ILE A 85 9.12 27.12 -15.86
C ILE A 85 9.78 27.99 -14.78
N SER A 86 9.52 29.29 -14.83
CA SER A 86 9.96 30.28 -13.83
C SER A 86 8.84 30.67 -12.86
N ASN A 87 7.58 30.59 -13.28
CA ASN A 87 6.39 30.82 -12.45
C ASN A 87 5.41 29.64 -12.57
N PRO A 88 5.35 28.75 -11.57
CA PRO A 88 4.44 27.59 -11.59
C PRO A 88 2.95 27.94 -11.53
N ASN A 89 2.59 29.20 -11.22
CA ASN A 89 1.19 29.63 -11.18
C ASN A 89 0.70 30.19 -12.51
N SER A 90 1.59 30.47 -13.46
CA SER A 90 1.19 30.84 -14.82
C SER A 90 0.91 29.60 -15.66
N GLN A 91 -0.05 29.72 -16.56
CA GLN A 91 -0.35 28.68 -17.54
C GLN A 91 0.89 28.42 -18.42
N PRO A 92 1.31 27.15 -18.58
CA PRO A 92 2.47 26.80 -19.40
C PRO A 92 2.15 26.87 -20.91
N HIS A 93 3.19 26.97 -21.74
CA HIS A 93 3.02 26.89 -23.19
C HIS A 93 2.81 25.43 -23.63
N PHE A 94 1.55 24.95 -23.57
CA PHE A 94 1.18 23.55 -23.81
C PHE A 94 1.79 22.92 -25.07
N PHE A 95 1.94 23.69 -26.15
CA PHE A 95 2.53 23.22 -27.40
C PHE A 95 3.96 22.65 -27.23
N HIS A 96 4.77 23.21 -26.34
CA HIS A 96 6.12 22.70 -26.06
C HIS A 96 6.08 21.28 -25.46
N TRP A 97 5.13 21.04 -24.57
CA TRP A 97 4.97 19.77 -23.87
C TRP A 97 4.28 18.72 -24.74
N GLN A 98 3.38 19.14 -25.63
CA GLN A 98 2.77 18.28 -26.64
C GLN A 98 3.83 17.72 -27.62
N LYS A 99 4.86 18.49 -27.99
CA LYS A 99 5.94 18.01 -28.86
C LYS A 99 6.71 16.82 -28.31
N ILE A 100 6.89 16.76 -26.98
CA ILE A 100 7.50 15.61 -26.30
C ILE A 100 6.49 14.56 -25.85
N ARG A 101 5.22 14.70 -26.29
CA ARG A 101 4.10 13.79 -25.99
C ARG A 101 3.81 13.63 -24.49
N ALA A 102 4.14 14.64 -23.68
CA ALA A 102 3.72 14.66 -22.28
C ALA A 102 2.19 14.69 -22.20
N GLN A 103 1.59 13.76 -21.47
CA GLN A 103 0.15 13.80 -21.16
C GLN A 103 -0.12 14.67 -19.93
N GLY A 104 0.71 14.51 -18.90
CA GLY A 104 0.72 15.36 -17.71
C GLY A 104 1.96 16.25 -17.65
N LEU A 105 1.80 17.45 -17.10
CA LEU A 105 2.91 18.33 -16.73
C LEU A 105 2.79 18.72 -15.25
N VAL A 106 3.83 18.47 -14.48
CA VAL A 106 3.95 18.83 -13.07
C VAL A 106 4.91 19.99 -12.94
N THR A 107 4.43 21.07 -12.33
CA THR A 107 5.21 22.26 -12.00
C THR A 107 5.06 22.58 -10.52
N GLY A 108 6.03 23.24 -9.91
CA GLY A 108 5.91 23.59 -8.51
C GLY A 108 6.97 24.58 -8.04
N GLN A 109 6.78 25.08 -6.83
CA GLN A 109 7.70 25.98 -6.15
C GLN A 109 7.85 25.61 -4.68
N VAL A 110 9.01 25.92 -4.12
CA VAL A 110 9.31 25.80 -2.69
C VAL A 110 9.76 27.16 -2.19
N ILE A 111 9.07 27.65 -1.17
CA ILE A 111 9.34 28.95 -0.54
C ILE A 111 9.53 28.73 0.95
N ARG A 112 10.61 29.30 1.50
CA ARG A 112 10.84 29.32 2.94
C ARG A 112 10.11 30.53 3.53
N GLU A 113 9.15 30.26 4.41
CA GLU A 113 8.37 31.28 5.09
C GLU A 113 9.20 31.93 6.21
N ASN A 114 8.77 33.13 6.64
CA ASN A 114 9.45 33.88 7.70
C ASN A 114 9.48 33.15 9.05
N ASP A 115 8.53 32.23 9.29
CA ASP A 115 8.46 31.39 10.48
C ASP A 115 9.36 30.15 10.41
N GLY A 116 10.15 30.00 9.34
CA GLY A 116 11.07 28.88 9.13
C GLY A 116 10.45 27.63 8.51
N ARG A 117 9.14 27.60 8.28
CA ARG A 117 8.48 26.49 7.56
C ARG A 117 8.74 26.58 6.05
N LEU A 118 8.62 25.44 5.38
CA LEU A 118 8.55 25.37 3.93
C LEU A 118 7.09 25.41 3.49
N ARG A 119 6.80 26.29 2.54
CA ARG A 119 5.62 26.21 1.69
C ARG A 119 5.99 25.54 0.37
N VAL A 120 5.28 24.48 0.03
CA VAL A 120 5.44 23.77 -1.25
C VAL A 120 4.13 23.86 -2.02
N ASP A 121 4.16 24.49 -3.19
CA ASP A 121 3.04 24.52 -4.12
C ASP A 121 3.35 23.61 -5.30
N PHE A 122 2.35 22.87 -5.78
CA PHE A 122 2.45 22.18 -7.08
C PHE A 122 1.18 22.36 -7.89
N ARG A 123 1.32 22.25 -9.21
CA ARG A 123 0.26 22.17 -10.21
C ARG A 123 0.48 20.97 -11.10
N LEU A 124 -0.60 20.24 -11.36
CA LEU A 124 -0.69 19.22 -12.39
C LEU A 124 -1.57 19.77 -13.52
N TRP A 125 -1.03 19.75 -14.74
CA TRP A 125 -1.69 20.22 -15.94
C TRP A 125 -1.98 19.05 -16.89
N ASP A 126 -3.15 19.07 -17.51
CA ASP A 126 -3.48 18.26 -18.69
C ASP A 126 -2.94 18.98 -19.93
N VAL A 127 -1.92 18.39 -20.55
CA VAL A 127 -1.20 19.00 -21.66
C VAL A 127 -2.02 19.00 -22.95
N PHE A 128 -2.92 18.04 -23.14
CA PHE A 128 -3.77 17.97 -24.33
C PHE A 128 -5.13 18.64 -24.13
N GLY A 129 -5.66 18.61 -22.90
CA GLY A 129 -6.88 19.32 -22.52
C GLY A 129 -6.68 20.81 -22.21
N HIS A 130 -5.43 21.30 -22.20
CA HIS A 130 -5.06 22.71 -21.96
C HIS A 130 -5.63 23.30 -20.66
N GLN A 131 -5.66 22.49 -19.60
CA GLN A 131 -6.27 22.88 -18.33
C GLN A 131 -5.47 22.39 -17.14
N GLN A 132 -5.66 23.04 -16.00
CA GLN A 132 -5.12 22.56 -14.73
C GLN A 132 -6.04 21.46 -14.18
N LEU A 133 -5.49 20.27 -13.95
CA LEU A 133 -6.21 19.17 -13.29
C LEU A 133 -6.21 19.36 -11.77
N LYS A 134 -5.05 19.70 -11.21
CA LYS A 134 -4.86 19.79 -9.76
C LYS A 134 -3.89 20.88 -9.38
N GLY A 135 -4.09 21.44 -8.19
CA GLY A 135 -3.05 22.19 -7.52
C GLY A 135 -3.27 22.24 -6.02
N ARG A 136 -2.19 22.11 -5.26
CA ARG A 136 -2.20 22.08 -3.81
C ARG A 136 -1.05 22.90 -3.26
N ARG A 137 -1.21 23.26 -1.99
CA ARG A 137 -0.21 23.91 -1.16
C ARG A 137 -0.04 23.12 0.12
N PHE A 138 1.20 22.85 0.48
CA PHE A 138 1.59 22.20 1.72
C PHE A 138 2.45 23.15 2.55
N TYR A 139 2.30 23.06 3.87
CA TYR A 139 3.18 23.71 4.83
C TYR A 139 3.82 22.65 5.70
N THR A 140 5.13 22.68 5.84
CA THR A 140 5.86 21.67 6.61
C THR A 140 7.11 22.26 7.26
N ALA A 141 7.59 21.60 8.31
CA ALA A 141 8.95 21.84 8.80
C ALA A 141 9.98 21.41 7.75
N THR A 142 11.16 22.05 7.75
CA THR A 142 12.15 21.93 6.66
C THR A 142 12.65 20.50 6.47
N GLU A 143 12.85 19.76 7.56
CA GLU A 143 13.31 18.38 7.59
C GLU A 143 12.31 17.38 7.01
N ARG A 144 11.02 17.75 6.93
CA ARG A 144 9.93 16.90 6.43
C ARG A 144 9.63 17.10 4.94
N TRP A 145 10.51 17.79 4.19
CA TRP A 145 10.32 18.06 2.76
C TRP A 145 10.07 16.79 1.93
N ARG A 146 10.70 15.67 2.28
CA ARG A 146 10.60 14.41 1.54
C ARG A 146 9.19 13.84 1.61
N ARG A 147 8.57 13.90 2.78
CA ARG A 147 7.18 13.48 2.99
C ARG A 147 6.23 14.25 2.07
N VAL A 148 6.41 15.56 1.96
CA VAL A 148 5.61 16.39 1.04
C VAL A 148 5.78 15.95 -0.41
N ALA A 149 6.97 15.51 -0.83
CA ALA A 149 7.16 14.98 -2.18
C ALA A 149 6.33 13.70 -2.41
N HIS A 150 6.29 12.78 -1.46
CA HIS A 150 5.44 11.58 -1.53
C HIS A 150 3.95 11.94 -1.58
N MET A 151 3.50 12.92 -0.78
CA MET A 151 2.12 13.42 -0.83
C MET A 151 1.76 14.05 -2.18
N ILE A 152 2.69 14.78 -2.81
CA ILE A 152 2.51 15.33 -4.15
C ILE A 152 2.37 14.20 -5.18
N ALA A 153 3.24 13.18 -5.09
CA ALA A 153 3.14 12.00 -5.95
C ALA A 153 1.80 11.29 -5.78
N ASP A 154 1.28 11.17 -4.55
CA ASP A 154 -0.01 10.56 -4.25
C ASP A 154 -1.17 11.36 -4.86
N GLU A 155 -1.13 12.69 -4.82
CA GLU A 155 -2.13 13.55 -5.45
C GLU A 155 -2.10 13.42 -6.98
N ILE A 156 -0.91 13.39 -7.60
CA ILE A 156 -0.75 13.21 -9.05
C ILE A 156 -1.25 11.82 -9.48
N TYR A 157 -0.81 10.78 -8.77
CA TYR A 157 -1.22 9.40 -9.02
C TYR A 157 -2.74 9.26 -8.93
N SER A 158 -3.34 9.82 -7.88
CA SER A 158 -4.78 9.73 -7.67
C SER A 158 -5.58 10.45 -8.74
N GLU A 159 -5.12 11.63 -9.16
CA GLU A 159 -5.80 12.41 -10.20
C GLU A 159 -5.72 11.72 -11.57
N MET A 160 -4.55 11.20 -11.95
CA MET A 160 -4.32 10.64 -13.29
C MET A 160 -4.79 9.19 -13.44
N THR A 161 -4.83 8.41 -12.36
CA THR A 161 -5.24 6.99 -12.41
C THR A 161 -6.65 6.74 -11.88
N GLY A 162 -7.15 7.61 -11.00
CA GLY A 162 -8.39 7.40 -10.25
C GLY A 162 -8.27 6.38 -9.11
N GLU A 163 -7.08 5.84 -8.83
CA GLU A 163 -6.78 4.97 -7.70
C GLU A 163 -6.11 5.77 -6.57
N SER A 164 -6.32 5.43 -5.29
CA SER A 164 -5.65 6.13 -4.20
C SER A 164 -4.13 5.91 -4.22
N GLY A 165 -3.38 6.96 -3.89
CA GLY A 165 -1.93 6.91 -3.66
C GLY A 165 -1.50 5.96 -2.53
N TYR A 166 -0.21 5.67 -2.48
CA TYR A 166 0.45 4.80 -1.49
C TYR A 166 1.91 5.19 -1.21
N PHE A 167 2.39 6.32 -1.72
CA PHE A 167 3.78 6.74 -1.59
C PHE A 167 4.08 7.35 -0.22
N ASP A 168 3.14 8.10 0.40
CA ASP A 168 3.28 8.59 1.78
C ASP A 168 3.00 7.46 2.80
N THR A 169 3.83 6.42 2.73
CA THR A 169 3.78 5.23 3.56
C THR A 169 5.18 4.79 3.99
N ARG A 170 5.22 3.95 5.02
CA ARG A 170 6.42 3.31 5.54
C ARG A 170 6.27 1.81 5.44
N ILE A 171 7.40 1.12 5.57
CA ILE A 171 7.42 -0.32 5.79
C ILE A 171 8.18 -0.63 7.07
N VAL A 172 7.72 -1.64 7.78
CA VAL A 172 8.44 -2.27 8.87
C VAL A 172 8.89 -3.64 8.39
N PHE A 173 10.10 -4.05 8.76
CA PHE A 173 10.67 -5.32 8.34
C PHE A 173 11.70 -5.80 9.36
N ILE A 174 12.17 -7.02 9.16
CA ILE A 174 13.27 -7.59 9.91
C ILE A 174 14.55 -7.43 9.10
N ASP A 175 15.43 -6.52 9.53
CA ASP A 175 16.81 -6.41 9.03
C ASP A 175 17.62 -7.54 9.65
N GLU A 176 18.41 -8.24 8.83
CA GLU A 176 19.23 -9.31 9.34
C GLU A 176 20.67 -9.32 8.81
N THR A 177 21.58 -9.57 9.76
CA THR A 177 23.03 -9.53 9.57
C THR A 177 23.70 -10.71 10.26
N GLY A 178 24.99 -10.93 9.98
CA GLY A 178 25.75 -12.03 10.53
C GLY A 178 25.56 -13.34 9.76
N PRO A 179 26.32 -14.39 10.12
CA PRO A 179 26.28 -15.67 9.43
C PRO A 179 24.96 -16.40 9.68
N GLN A 180 24.61 -17.36 8.81
CA GLN A 180 23.32 -18.07 8.83
C GLN A 180 23.02 -18.77 10.17
N ASN A 181 24.03 -19.25 10.88
CA ASN A 181 23.90 -19.93 12.17
C ASN A 181 23.95 -18.99 13.39
N ALA A 182 24.19 -17.70 13.19
CA ALA A 182 24.22 -16.69 14.26
C ALA A 182 23.68 -15.35 13.73
N ARG A 183 22.45 -15.38 13.21
CA ARG A 183 21.79 -14.20 12.66
C ARG A 183 21.39 -13.24 13.77
N ILE A 184 21.76 -11.97 13.60
CA ILE A 184 21.23 -10.85 14.38
C ILE A 184 20.05 -10.31 13.60
N LYS A 185 18.86 -10.32 14.23
CA LYS A 185 17.61 -9.81 13.65
C LYS A 185 17.19 -8.54 14.36
N ARG A 186 16.97 -7.47 13.60
CA ARG A 186 16.59 -6.14 14.09
C ARG A 186 15.27 -5.71 13.47
N LEU A 187 14.43 -5.09 14.28
CA LEU A 187 13.18 -4.51 13.82
C LEU A 187 13.52 -3.13 13.25
N ALA A 188 13.22 -2.92 11.98
CA ALA A 188 13.55 -1.70 11.26
C ALA A 188 12.32 -1.11 10.57
N ILE A 189 12.30 0.21 10.44
CA ILE A 189 11.28 0.95 9.70
C ILE A 189 11.95 1.91 8.73
N MET A 190 11.39 2.07 7.54
CA MET A 190 11.84 3.02 6.53
C MET A 190 10.67 3.48 5.66
N ASP A 191 10.87 4.52 4.85
CA ASP A 191 9.90 4.92 3.83
C ASP A 191 9.73 3.77 2.83
N GLN A 192 8.58 3.70 2.16
CA GLN A 192 8.28 2.60 1.22
C GLN A 192 9.29 2.45 0.07
N ASP A 193 10.12 3.45 -0.16
CA ASP A 193 11.16 3.45 -1.19
C ASP A 193 12.59 3.21 -0.68
N GLY A 194 12.75 2.88 0.61
CA GLY A 194 14.03 2.53 1.23
C GLY A 194 14.78 3.70 1.88
N ALA A 195 14.26 4.93 1.82
CA ALA A 195 14.84 6.07 2.51
C ALA A 195 14.46 6.12 3.99
N ASN A 196 15.15 6.97 4.77
CA ASN A 196 14.83 7.27 6.17
C ASN A 196 14.77 6.02 7.09
N LEU A 197 15.73 5.10 6.93
CA LEU A 197 15.85 3.93 7.77
C LEU A 197 16.10 4.27 9.25
N ILE A 198 15.30 3.67 10.13
CA ILE A 198 15.41 3.74 11.58
C ILE A 198 15.32 2.33 12.16
N TYR A 199 16.18 2.00 13.12
CA TYR A 199 16.08 0.76 13.89
C TYR A 199 15.24 0.97 15.15
N ILE A 200 14.22 0.12 15.31
CA ILE A 200 13.33 0.09 16.49
C ILE A 200 13.90 -0.84 17.57
N SER A 201 14.64 -1.88 17.16
CA SER A 201 15.39 -2.75 18.09
C SER A 201 16.87 -2.82 17.75
N ASP A 202 17.69 -3.14 18.75
CA ASP A 202 19.15 -3.19 18.70
C ASP A 202 19.72 -4.57 18.32
N GLY A 203 18.88 -5.61 18.32
CA GLY A 203 19.26 -7.00 18.03
C GLY A 203 19.72 -7.81 19.24
N SER A 204 19.53 -7.29 20.46
CA SER A 204 19.71 -8.04 21.71
C SER A 204 18.67 -9.14 21.90
N GLU A 205 17.47 -8.93 21.35
CA GLU A 205 16.37 -9.88 21.28
C GLU A 205 16.17 -10.38 19.85
N LEU A 206 15.76 -11.63 19.69
CA LEU A 206 15.33 -12.14 18.39
C LEU A 206 13.91 -11.64 18.11
N VAL A 207 13.78 -10.68 17.20
CA VAL A 207 12.48 -10.11 16.79
C VAL A 207 11.99 -10.70 15.47
N LEU A 208 10.68 -10.96 15.38
CA LEU A 208 10.06 -11.63 14.23
C LEU A 208 8.68 -11.08 13.88
N THR A 209 8.35 -11.16 12.58
CA THR A 209 7.00 -11.02 12.02
C THR A 209 6.25 -9.73 12.42
N PRO A 210 6.79 -8.52 12.20
CA PRO A 210 6.07 -7.31 12.54
C PRO A 210 4.80 -7.14 11.69
N ARG A 211 3.74 -6.53 12.25
CA ARG A 211 2.46 -6.28 11.59
C ARG A 211 1.94 -4.89 11.95
N PHE A 212 1.60 -4.08 10.95
CA PHE A 212 0.97 -2.78 11.19
C PHE A 212 -0.49 -2.89 11.61
N SER A 213 -0.90 -1.96 12.47
CA SER A 213 -2.31 -1.63 12.65
C SER A 213 -2.85 -0.97 11.37
N PRO A 214 -4.04 -1.35 10.90
CA PRO A 214 -4.66 -0.73 9.71
C PRO A 214 -5.17 0.69 9.98
N LYS A 215 -5.20 1.13 11.25
CA LYS A 215 -5.79 2.42 11.67
C LYS A 215 -4.82 3.37 12.37
N ARG A 216 -3.69 2.85 12.88
CA ARG A 216 -2.76 3.60 13.72
C ARG A 216 -1.33 3.35 13.28
N GLN A 217 -0.44 4.29 13.60
CA GLN A 217 1.01 4.11 13.41
C GLN A 217 1.58 3.28 14.57
N GLU A 218 1.12 2.04 14.64
CA GLU A 218 1.44 1.06 15.67
C GLU A 218 1.72 -0.29 15.01
N ILE A 219 2.59 -1.09 15.62
CA ILE A 219 2.92 -2.43 15.15
C ILE A 219 2.80 -3.46 16.28
N THR A 220 2.39 -4.67 15.92
CA THR A 220 2.60 -5.87 16.74
C THR A 220 3.81 -6.62 16.23
N TYR A 221 4.59 -7.22 17.13
CA TYR A 221 5.70 -8.11 16.77
C TYR A 221 5.98 -9.11 17.88
N MET A 222 6.68 -10.19 17.54
CA MET A 222 7.19 -11.15 18.52
C MET A 222 8.64 -10.84 18.86
N ALA A 223 9.01 -11.04 20.12
CA ALA A 223 10.40 -11.03 20.55
C ALA A 223 10.70 -12.26 21.43
N TYR A 224 11.90 -12.82 21.25
CA TYR A 224 12.45 -13.87 22.10
C TYR A 224 13.69 -13.34 22.79
N GLU A 225 13.63 -13.32 24.12
CA GLU A 225 14.80 -13.19 24.97
C GLU A 225 15.39 -14.58 25.20
N ARG A 226 16.71 -14.64 25.44
CA ARG A 226 17.43 -15.91 25.61
C ARG A 226 16.80 -16.72 26.74
N ASN A 227 16.40 -17.97 26.45
CA ASN A 227 15.75 -18.91 27.36
C ASN A 227 14.39 -18.45 27.93
N GLN A 228 13.73 -17.47 27.30
CA GLN A 228 12.38 -17.02 27.69
C GLN A 228 11.35 -17.46 26.63
N PRO A 229 10.07 -17.64 27.02
CA PRO A 229 8.99 -17.83 26.05
C PRO A 229 8.78 -16.57 25.19
N PRO A 230 8.17 -16.70 24.00
CA PRO A 230 7.91 -15.56 23.14
C PRO A 230 6.96 -14.55 23.81
N HIS A 231 7.34 -13.29 23.68
CA HIS A 231 6.54 -12.13 24.07
C HIS A 231 5.95 -11.47 22.83
N VAL A 232 4.69 -11.06 22.93
CA VAL A 232 4.06 -10.18 21.92
C VAL A 232 4.08 -8.77 22.45
N TYR A 233 4.59 -7.85 21.64
CA TYR A 233 4.62 -6.44 21.97
C TYR A 233 3.73 -5.64 21.02
N LEU A 234 3.11 -4.58 21.56
CA LEU A 234 2.55 -3.46 20.83
C LEU A 234 3.57 -2.32 20.89
N GLN A 235 3.94 -1.76 19.74
CA GLN A 235 4.87 -0.65 19.65
C GLN A 235 4.18 0.53 18.97
N GLN A 236 4.11 1.66 19.66
CA GLN A 236 3.79 2.94 19.03
C GLN A 236 5.04 3.48 18.34
N ILE A 237 4.92 3.78 17.05
CA ILE A 237 6.09 4.15 16.23
C ILE A 237 6.60 5.55 16.59
N GLU A 238 5.71 6.55 16.65
CA GLU A 238 6.11 7.94 16.84
C GLU A 238 6.65 8.23 18.24
N MET A 239 6.05 7.63 19.28
CA MET A 239 6.45 7.86 20.67
C MET A 239 7.53 6.88 21.15
N GLY A 240 7.81 5.82 20.40
CA GLY A 240 8.72 4.76 20.84
C GLY A 240 8.19 3.92 22.00
N GLN A 241 6.92 4.06 22.39
CA GLN A 241 6.34 3.33 23.52
C GLN A 241 6.12 1.86 23.18
N ARG A 242 6.70 0.97 24.00
CA ARG A 242 6.58 -0.49 23.92
C ARG A 242 5.68 -0.99 25.05
N GLU A 243 4.65 -1.77 24.71
CA GLU A 243 3.71 -2.38 25.66
C GLU A 243 3.70 -3.91 25.47
N LEU A 244 3.82 -4.66 26.57
CA LEU A 244 3.65 -6.12 26.54
C LEU A 244 2.16 -6.46 26.40
N ILE A 245 1.79 -7.09 25.28
CA ILE A 245 0.44 -7.59 25.04
C ILE A 245 0.18 -8.88 25.83
N GLY A 246 1.20 -9.74 25.91
CA GLY A 246 1.14 -10.99 26.65
C GLY A 246 2.29 -11.95 26.32
N THR A 247 2.40 -12.99 27.14
CA THR A 247 3.35 -14.09 26.98
C THR A 247 2.60 -15.33 26.51
N PHE A 248 2.92 -15.82 25.31
CA PHE A 248 2.19 -16.93 24.70
C PHE A 248 3.15 -18.07 24.39
N LYS A 249 3.43 -18.93 25.39
CA LYS A 249 4.42 -20.02 25.29
C LYS A 249 4.26 -20.90 24.04
N ASN A 250 3.03 -21.01 23.54
CA ASN A 250 2.65 -21.90 22.45
C ASN A 250 2.45 -21.17 21.11
N MET A 251 2.86 -19.91 20.98
CA MET A 251 2.64 -19.13 19.77
C MET A 251 3.84 -19.23 18.81
N THR A 252 3.54 -19.28 17.52
CA THR A 252 4.54 -19.49 16.45
C THR A 252 4.71 -18.30 15.51
N ILE A 253 3.76 -17.36 15.49
CA ILE A 253 3.74 -16.18 14.60
C ILE A 253 3.10 -14.97 15.32
N ALA A 254 3.54 -13.75 14.99
CA ALA A 254 2.96 -12.54 15.57
C ALA A 254 1.49 -12.38 15.19
N PRO A 255 0.69 -11.75 16.07
CA PRO A 255 -0.73 -11.60 15.81
C PRO A 255 -0.99 -10.42 14.87
N ARG A 256 -2.09 -10.50 14.10
CA ARG A 256 -2.54 -9.43 13.20
C ARG A 256 -3.67 -8.65 13.84
N PHE A 257 -3.75 -7.35 13.56
CA PHE A 257 -4.86 -6.53 14.01
C PHE A 257 -6.17 -6.88 13.30
N SER A 258 -7.29 -6.66 13.99
CA SER A 258 -8.60 -6.46 13.35
C SER A 258 -8.61 -5.16 12.55
N SER A 259 -9.56 -5.05 11.63
CA SER A 259 -9.65 -3.93 10.68
C SER A 259 -9.94 -2.58 11.34
N ASP A 260 -10.51 -2.58 12.54
CA ASP A 260 -10.70 -1.41 13.40
C ASP A 260 -9.50 -1.12 14.33
N GLY A 261 -8.52 -2.02 14.38
CA GLY A 261 -7.34 -1.94 15.25
C GLY A 261 -7.60 -2.23 16.73
N GLN A 262 -8.79 -2.70 17.13
CA GLN A 262 -9.14 -2.90 18.55
C GLN A 262 -8.80 -4.29 19.07
N LYS A 263 -8.72 -5.27 18.18
CA LYS A 263 -8.40 -6.66 18.51
C LYS A 263 -7.16 -7.11 17.77
N VAL A 264 -6.60 -8.20 18.26
CA VAL A 264 -5.60 -8.97 17.52
C VAL A 264 -6.07 -10.41 17.36
N ILE A 265 -5.69 -11.07 16.26
CA ILE A 265 -5.92 -12.49 16.02
C ILE A 265 -4.58 -13.22 15.98
N MET A 266 -4.55 -14.39 16.63
CA MET A 266 -3.34 -15.16 16.88
C MET A 266 -3.57 -16.65 16.76
N SER A 267 -2.50 -17.39 16.53
CA SER A 267 -2.50 -18.85 16.48
C SER A 267 -1.74 -19.41 17.67
N LEU A 268 -2.41 -20.24 18.46
CA LEU A 268 -1.85 -20.84 19.66
C LEU A 268 -1.82 -22.36 19.52
N LEU A 269 -0.63 -22.95 19.66
CA LEU A 269 -0.43 -24.39 19.73
C LEU A 269 -1.10 -24.95 20.99
N GLN A 270 -1.71 -26.12 20.85
CA GLN A 270 -2.40 -26.84 21.89
C GLN A 270 -1.56 -28.06 22.31
N ASN A 271 -1.84 -28.62 23.48
CA ASN A 271 -1.09 -29.77 24.00
C ASN A 271 -1.16 -31.02 23.11
N ASN A 272 -2.19 -31.14 22.28
CA ASN A 272 -2.38 -32.24 21.33
C ASN A 272 -1.67 -32.02 19.97
N GLY A 273 -0.86 -30.96 19.83
CA GLY A 273 -0.15 -30.61 18.59
C GLY A 273 -0.98 -29.83 17.56
N SER A 274 -2.27 -29.62 17.79
CA SER A 274 -3.09 -28.72 16.95
C SER A 274 -2.76 -27.25 17.22
N ALA A 275 -3.06 -26.36 16.27
CA ALA A 275 -2.98 -24.91 16.49
C ALA A 275 -4.35 -24.29 16.19
N ASN A 276 -4.83 -23.43 17.08
CA ASN A 276 -6.16 -22.84 16.92
C ASN A 276 -6.09 -21.32 16.94
N LEU A 277 -7.11 -20.71 16.32
CA LEU A 277 -7.22 -19.27 16.23
C LEU A 277 -7.91 -18.71 17.46
N TYR A 278 -7.34 -17.64 17.99
CA TYR A 278 -7.88 -16.86 19.08
C TYR A 278 -7.88 -15.39 18.70
N THR A 279 -8.88 -14.65 19.15
CA THR A 279 -8.86 -13.19 19.14
C THR A 279 -8.74 -12.64 20.54
N MET A 280 -7.98 -11.55 20.68
CA MET A 280 -7.84 -10.80 21.92
C MET A 280 -8.29 -9.36 21.73
N ASP A 281 -9.13 -8.87 22.62
CA ASP A 281 -9.40 -7.44 22.74
C ASP A 281 -8.21 -6.73 23.40
N LEU A 282 -7.64 -5.72 22.73
CA LEU A 282 -6.41 -5.08 23.19
C LEU A 282 -6.61 -4.24 24.46
N ARG A 283 -7.83 -3.76 24.72
CA ARG A 283 -8.14 -2.92 25.87
C ARG A 283 -8.41 -3.75 27.13
N THR A 284 -9.21 -4.80 26.98
CA THR A 284 -9.68 -5.64 28.10
C THR A 284 -8.83 -6.88 28.31
N ARG A 285 -7.98 -7.23 27.33
CA ARG A 285 -7.20 -8.49 27.30
C ARG A 285 -8.07 -9.75 27.28
N MET A 286 -9.38 -9.62 27.03
CA MET A 286 -10.27 -10.78 26.91
C MET A 286 -9.94 -11.58 25.66
N MET A 287 -9.77 -12.89 25.85
CA MET A 287 -9.47 -13.87 24.81
C MET A 287 -10.74 -14.62 24.39
N THR A 288 -10.94 -14.84 23.10
CA THR A 288 -12.00 -15.68 22.54
C THR A 288 -11.40 -16.66 21.56
N ARG A 289 -11.70 -17.95 21.72
CA ARG A 289 -11.28 -19.02 20.79
C ARG A 289 -12.25 -19.07 19.61
N LEU A 290 -11.71 -19.07 18.39
CA LEU A 290 -12.48 -19.07 17.14
C LEU A 290 -12.50 -20.44 16.46
N THR A 291 -11.47 -21.27 16.68
CA THR A 291 -11.43 -22.64 16.13
C THR A 291 -11.13 -23.66 17.22
N THR A 292 -11.68 -24.87 17.07
CA THR A 292 -11.62 -25.95 18.06
C THR A 292 -11.24 -27.30 17.47
N THR A 293 -10.77 -27.32 16.22
CA THR A 293 -10.43 -28.55 15.50
C THR A 293 -9.06 -29.08 15.91
N SER A 294 -8.75 -30.31 15.51
CA SER A 294 -7.41 -30.92 15.67
C SER A 294 -6.41 -30.49 14.60
N ALA A 295 -6.76 -29.52 13.74
CA ALA A 295 -5.92 -29.03 12.66
C ALA A 295 -4.95 -27.94 13.14
N ILE A 296 -4.01 -27.55 12.29
CA ILE A 296 -3.13 -26.41 12.46
C ILE A 296 -3.73 -25.22 11.70
N ASP A 297 -4.41 -24.32 12.42
CA ASP A 297 -4.98 -23.09 11.91
C ASP A 297 -4.03 -21.89 12.15
N THR A 298 -3.53 -21.27 11.08
CA THR A 298 -2.49 -20.24 11.13
C THR A 298 -2.71 -19.06 10.19
N SER A 299 -1.92 -18.01 10.38
CA SER A 299 -1.81 -16.85 9.47
C SER A 299 -3.14 -16.16 9.18
N ALA A 300 -3.98 -16.02 10.21
CA ALA A 300 -5.30 -15.43 10.04
C ALA A 300 -5.23 -13.91 9.79
N SER A 301 -6.12 -13.40 8.93
CA SER A 301 -6.27 -11.98 8.60
C SER A 301 -7.75 -11.64 8.49
N TYR A 302 -8.15 -10.49 9.04
CA TYR A 302 -9.51 -9.97 8.86
C TYR A 302 -9.70 -9.38 7.46
N SER A 303 -10.94 -9.40 6.97
CA SER A 303 -11.39 -8.54 5.87
C SER A 303 -11.46 -7.07 6.34
N PRO A 304 -11.18 -6.05 5.51
CA PRO A 304 -11.25 -4.62 5.83
C PRO A 304 -12.58 -4.14 6.41
N ASP A 305 -13.69 -4.81 6.09
CA ASP A 305 -15.01 -4.55 6.71
C ASP A 305 -15.17 -5.21 8.09
N GLY A 306 -14.23 -6.08 8.48
CA GLY A 306 -14.17 -6.78 9.75
C GLY A 306 -15.15 -7.95 9.87
N THR A 307 -15.89 -8.30 8.82
CA THR A 307 -16.97 -9.30 8.88
C THR A 307 -16.48 -10.73 8.74
N GLN A 308 -15.32 -10.93 8.10
CA GLN A 308 -14.76 -12.24 7.81
C GLN A 308 -13.28 -12.33 8.19
N ILE A 309 -12.82 -13.57 8.32
CA ILE A 309 -11.43 -13.93 8.55
C ILE A 309 -11.01 -14.92 7.46
N VAL A 310 -9.85 -14.68 6.84
CA VAL A 310 -9.14 -15.66 6.02
C VAL A 310 -8.00 -16.26 6.82
N PHE A 311 -7.73 -17.56 6.69
CA PHE A 311 -6.64 -18.24 7.38
C PHE A 311 -6.19 -19.50 6.64
N SER A 312 -5.02 -20.02 7.02
CA SER A 312 -4.48 -21.28 6.52
C SER A 312 -4.83 -22.42 7.47
N SER A 313 -5.25 -23.57 6.95
CA SER A 313 -5.53 -24.77 7.73
C SER A 313 -5.13 -26.05 7.01
N ASP A 314 -4.53 -26.99 7.72
CA ASP A 314 -4.17 -28.31 7.20
C ASP A 314 -5.25 -29.38 7.38
N ARG A 315 -6.47 -28.99 7.79
CA ARG A 315 -7.60 -29.92 8.05
C ARG A 315 -8.00 -30.81 6.87
N SER A 316 -7.54 -30.51 5.65
CA SER A 316 -7.71 -31.34 4.45
C SER A 316 -6.44 -32.14 4.08
N GLY A 317 -5.57 -32.41 5.06
CA GLY A 317 -4.34 -33.19 4.92
C GLY A 317 -3.09 -32.35 4.58
N LYS A 318 -3.25 -31.19 3.95
CA LYS A 318 -2.18 -30.20 3.69
C LYS A 318 -2.71 -28.79 3.85
N PRO A 319 -1.86 -27.77 4.08
CA PRO A 319 -2.30 -26.39 4.20
C PRO A 319 -3.13 -25.92 3.01
N GLN A 320 -4.30 -25.37 3.30
CA GLN A 320 -5.27 -24.81 2.37
C GLN A 320 -5.83 -23.51 2.96
N ILE A 321 -6.43 -22.67 2.11
CA ILE A 321 -6.98 -21.39 2.55
C ILE A 321 -8.47 -21.55 2.82
N TYR A 322 -8.86 -21.05 4.00
CA TYR A 322 -10.21 -21.05 4.51
C TYR A 322 -10.67 -19.64 4.84
N THR A 323 -11.99 -19.45 4.78
CA THR A 323 -12.70 -18.27 5.26
C THR A 323 -13.70 -18.67 6.33
N MET A 324 -14.01 -17.74 7.23
CA MET A 324 -15.07 -17.84 8.22
C MET A 324 -15.58 -16.45 8.58
N ASN A 325 -16.75 -16.36 9.22
CA ASN A 325 -17.21 -15.12 9.84
C ASN A 325 -16.26 -14.72 10.98
N ALA A 326 -16.24 -13.44 11.34
CA ALA A 326 -15.39 -12.92 12.42
C ALA A 326 -15.69 -13.54 13.81
N ASP A 327 -16.87 -14.14 13.99
CA ASP A 327 -17.27 -14.88 15.19
C ASP A 327 -16.85 -16.37 15.19
N GLY A 328 -16.22 -16.84 14.10
CA GLY A 328 -15.78 -18.23 13.91
C GLY A 328 -16.78 -19.14 13.20
N SER A 329 -17.99 -18.66 12.88
CA SER A 329 -19.00 -19.43 12.15
C SER A 329 -18.79 -19.43 10.62
N ASN A 330 -19.61 -20.19 9.87
CA ASN A 330 -19.57 -20.27 8.40
C ASN A 330 -18.19 -20.58 7.80
N LEU A 331 -17.51 -21.57 8.37
CA LEU A 331 -16.20 -21.98 7.90
C LEU A 331 -16.26 -22.66 6.53
N GLN A 332 -15.46 -22.17 5.57
CA GLN A 332 -15.43 -22.67 4.20
C GLN A 332 -14.01 -22.71 3.64
N ARG A 333 -13.69 -23.75 2.86
CA ARG A 333 -12.45 -23.82 2.08
C ARG A 333 -12.63 -23.02 0.79
N ILE A 334 -11.68 -22.17 0.43
CA ILE A 334 -11.72 -21.39 -0.81
C ILE A 334 -10.63 -21.76 -1.82
N SER A 335 -9.51 -22.34 -1.39
CA SER A 335 -8.49 -22.83 -2.33
C SER A 335 -8.90 -24.18 -2.92
N ALA A 336 -8.91 -24.28 -4.25
CA ALA A 336 -9.39 -25.47 -4.96
C ALA A 336 -8.29 -26.23 -5.74
N ASN A 337 -7.22 -25.55 -6.16
CA ASN A 337 -6.20 -26.16 -7.02
C ASN A 337 -5.14 -26.95 -6.23
N GLU A 338 -4.27 -27.64 -6.96
CA GLU A 338 -3.14 -28.36 -6.37
C GLU A 338 -2.12 -27.44 -5.71
N GLY A 339 -1.31 -28.00 -4.80
CA GLY A 339 -0.35 -27.26 -3.97
C GLY A 339 -0.78 -27.11 -2.50
N SER A 340 0.14 -26.58 -1.71
CA SER A 340 -0.04 -26.18 -0.31
C SER A 340 -0.14 -24.66 -0.27
N TYR A 341 -1.11 -24.13 0.47
CA TYR A 341 -1.38 -22.69 0.51
C TYR A 341 -1.19 -22.16 1.93
N SER A 342 -0.47 -21.05 2.08
CA SER A 342 -0.12 -20.45 3.37
C SER A 342 -0.13 -18.93 3.32
N THR A 343 -0.02 -18.29 4.50
CA THR A 343 0.09 -16.83 4.66
C THR A 343 -0.98 -15.99 3.92
N PRO A 344 -2.27 -16.36 3.97
CA PRO A 344 -3.28 -15.57 3.28
C PRO A 344 -3.44 -14.17 3.91
N ILE A 345 -3.70 -13.17 3.08
CA ILE A 345 -3.95 -11.80 3.53
C ILE A 345 -4.97 -11.10 2.62
N TRP A 346 -6.00 -10.51 3.23
CA TRP A 346 -7.02 -9.75 2.50
C TRP A 346 -6.44 -8.44 1.95
N SER A 347 -6.83 -8.11 0.72
CA SER A 347 -6.60 -6.79 0.12
C SER A 347 -7.33 -5.71 0.91
N PRO A 348 -6.72 -4.53 1.15
CA PRO A 348 -7.42 -3.38 1.73
C PRO A 348 -8.68 -2.96 0.95
N ARG A 349 -8.79 -3.30 -0.35
CA ARG A 349 -9.98 -3.06 -1.20
C ARG A 349 -11.06 -4.13 -1.03
N GLY A 350 -10.68 -5.31 -0.56
CA GLY A 350 -11.56 -6.46 -0.40
C GLY A 350 -11.94 -7.26 -1.63
N ASP A 351 -11.32 -6.95 -2.75
CA ASP A 351 -11.48 -7.63 -4.02
C ASP A 351 -10.63 -8.90 -4.15
N TYR A 352 -9.54 -9.01 -3.39
CA TYR A 352 -8.58 -10.11 -3.46
C TYR A 352 -8.07 -10.60 -2.11
N ILE A 353 -7.58 -11.84 -2.11
CA ILE A 353 -6.78 -12.47 -1.07
C ILE A 353 -5.44 -12.83 -1.72
N ALA A 354 -4.34 -12.30 -1.19
CA ALA A 354 -3.00 -12.75 -1.55
C ALA A 354 -2.58 -13.94 -0.70
N PHE A 355 -1.73 -14.80 -1.24
CA PHE A 355 -1.26 -16.00 -0.56
C PHE A 355 0.12 -16.43 -1.05
N THR A 356 0.76 -17.30 -0.26
CA THR A 356 1.90 -18.10 -0.68
C THR A 356 1.42 -19.49 -1.09
N LYS A 357 1.88 -19.98 -2.23
CA LYS A 357 1.59 -21.33 -2.74
C LYS A 357 2.88 -22.11 -2.93
N GLN A 358 2.93 -23.30 -2.36
CA GLN A 358 4.01 -24.25 -2.57
C GLN A 358 3.53 -25.41 -3.44
N LEU A 359 4.22 -25.63 -4.56
CA LEU A 359 3.96 -26.71 -5.50
C LEU A 359 5.28 -27.11 -6.17
N GLU A 360 5.57 -28.42 -6.23
CA GLU A 360 6.79 -28.96 -6.89
C GLU A 360 8.10 -28.31 -6.41
N GLY A 361 8.20 -28.02 -5.11
CA GLY A 361 9.39 -27.42 -4.50
C GLY A 361 9.58 -25.92 -4.79
N GLN A 362 8.65 -25.28 -5.51
CA GLN A 362 8.65 -23.84 -5.76
C GLN A 362 7.68 -23.12 -4.82
N PHE A 363 8.01 -21.89 -4.46
CA PHE A 363 7.17 -20.99 -3.67
C PHE A 363 6.72 -19.82 -4.54
N SER A 364 5.41 -19.58 -4.56
CA SER A 364 4.79 -18.58 -5.41
C SER A 364 3.95 -17.60 -4.59
N ILE A 365 3.96 -16.33 -4.97
CA ILE A 365 2.98 -15.35 -4.49
C ILE A 365 1.85 -15.30 -5.51
N GLY A 366 0.63 -15.56 -5.04
CA GLY A 366 -0.58 -15.53 -5.86
C GLY A 366 -1.69 -14.72 -5.24
N VAL A 367 -2.74 -14.50 -6.01
CA VAL A 367 -3.98 -13.88 -5.54
C VAL A 367 -5.20 -14.63 -6.08
N MET A 368 -6.30 -14.57 -5.34
CA MET A 368 -7.62 -15.06 -5.76
C MET A 368 -8.71 -14.16 -5.20
N ARG A 369 -9.93 -14.23 -5.73
CA ARG A 369 -11.07 -13.53 -5.14
C ARG A 369 -11.47 -14.16 -3.80
N PRO A 370 -12.20 -13.45 -2.92
CA PRO A 370 -12.66 -13.99 -1.64
C PRO A 370 -13.50 -15.27 -1.74
N ASP A 371 -14.14 -15.50 -2.89
CA ASP A 371 -14.89 -16.73 -3.19
C ASP A 371 -14.01 -17.90 -3.70
N GLY A 372 -12.68 -17.71 -3.75
CA GLY A 372 -11.71 -18.67 -4.24
C GLY A 372 -11.52 -18.69 -5.76
N LYS A 373 -12.33 -17.97 -6.53
CA LYS A 373 -12.25 -17.99 -8.01
C LYS A 373 -11.15 -17.06 -8.53
N GLY A 374 -10.69 -17.35 -9.74
CA GLY A 374 -9.73 -16.51 -10.45
C GLY A 374 -8.35 -16.51 -9.80
N GLU A 375 -7.92 -17.66 -9.27
CA GLU A 375 -6.55 -17.86 -8.81
C GLU A 375 -5.57 -17.48 -9.92
N ARG A 376 -4.57 -16.66 -9.58
CA ARG A 376 -3.45 -16.35 -10.45
C ARG A 376 -2.16 -16.25 -9.65
N ILE A 377 -1.08 -16.72 -10.26
CA ILE A 377 0.27 -16.57 -9.73
C ILE A 377 0.87 -15.27 -10.28
N LEU A 378 1.41 -14.45 -9.39
CA LEU A 378 2.06 -13.19 -9.76
C LEU A 378 3.57 -13.39 -9.95
N THR A 379 4.19 -14.23 -9.11
CA THR A 379 5.62 -14.51 -9.17
C THR A 379 5.95 -15.85 -8.49
N THR A 380 7.00 -16.51 -8.97
CA THR A 380 7.50 -17.81 -8.48
C THR A 380 8.99 -17.72 -8.22
N GLY A 381 9.47 -18.44 -7.20
CA GLY A 381 10.89 -18.54 -6.89
C GLY A 381 11.18 -19.65 -5.88
N PHE A 382 12.44 -19.75 -5.48
CA PHE A 382 12.89 -20.80 -4.56
C PHE A 382 12.19 -20.71 -3.20
N HIS A 383 12.10 -19.51 -2.63
CA HIS A 383 11.41 -19.26 -1.36
C HIS A 383 10.85 -17.83 -1.34
N ASN A 384 9.66 -17.65 -1.91
CA ASN A 384 8.87 -16.43 -1.81
C ASN A 384 7.84 -16.59 -0.70
N GLU A 385 7.73 -15.66 0.25
CA GLU A 385 6.77 -15.77 1.34
C GLU A 385 6.41 -14.42 1.96
N GLY A 386 5.35 -14.42 2.78
CA GLY A 386 4.95 -13.29 3.61
C GLY A 386 4.40 -12.10 2.83
N PRO A 387 3.41 -12.28 1.93
CA PRO A 387 2.83 -11.16 1.21
C PRO A 387 2.18 -10.14 2.16
N THR A 388 2.32 -8.86 1.83
CA THR A 388 1.64 -7.72 2.47
C THR A 388 1.21 -6.72 1.40
N TRP A 389 0.06 -6.08 1.58
CA TRP A 389 -0.48 -5.12 0.62
C TRP A 389 -0.03 -3.70 0.93
N ALA A 390 0.28 -2.93 -0.11
CA ALA A 390 0.21 -1.47 -0.03
C ALA A 390 -1.22 -1.04 0.35
N PRO A 391 -1.43 0.07 1.07
CA PRO A 391 -2.73 0.43 1.62
C PRO A 391 -3.80 0.71 0.55
N ASN A 392 -3.36 1.03 -0.67
CA ASN A 392 -4.29 1.19 -1.78
C ASN A 392 -4.71 -0.15 -2.40
N GLY A 393 -4.14 -1.30 -2.05
CA GLY A 393 -4.47 -2.62 -2.62
C GLY A 393 -3.93 -2.89 -4.03
N ARG A 394 -3.03 -2.05 -4.55
CA ARG A 394 -2.48 -2.17 -5.92
C ARG A 394 -1.17 -2.95 -5.98
N VAL A 395 -0.34 -2.83 -4.95
CA VAL A 395 1.01 -3.41 -4.90
C VAL A 395 1.10 -4.39 -3.75
N LEU A 396 1.77 -5.52 -4.00
CA LEU A 396 2.15 -6.49 -2.98
C LEU A 396 3.64 -6.38 -2.70
N MET A 397 4.02 -6.55 -1.45
CA MET A 397 5.39 -6.74 -1.01
C MET A 397 5.54 -8.11 -0.37
N PHE A 398 6.68 -8.75 -0.54
CA PHE A 398 7.01 -10.07 0.00
C PHE A 398 8.53 -10.18 0.17
N PHE A 399 9.01 -11.22 0.85
CA PHE A 399 10.44 -11.52 0.86
C PHE A 399 10.75 -12.74 0.00
N ARG A 400 11.94 -12.73 -0.62
CA ARG A 400 12.49 -13.85 -1.38
C ARG A 400 13.84 -14.25 -0.81
N LYS A 401 14.05 -15.54 -0.59
CA LYS A 401 15.33 -16.11 -0.16
C LYS A 401 15.82 -17.13 -1.19
N ASN A 402 16.84 -16.75 -1.96
CA ASN A 402 17.47 -17.66 -2.92
C ASN A 402 18.52 -18.55 -2.21
N PRO A 403 18.83 -19.74 -2.75
CA PRO A 403 19.87 -20.61 -2.19
C PRO A 403 21.20 -19.88 -2.02
N GLY A 404 21.86 -20.06 -0.86
CA GLY A 404 23.13 -19.41 -0.54
C GLY A 404 23.07 -17.91 -0.25
N MET A 405 21.92 -17.27 -0.46
CA MET A 405 21.72 -15.83 -0.26
C MET A 405 20.84 -15.57 0.97
N GLY A 406 20.97 -14.37 1.53
CA GLY A 406 20.02 -13.88 2.52
C GLY A 406 18.71 -13.41 1.90
N PRO A 407 17.64 -13.28 2.71
CA PRO A 407 16.35 -12.81 2.23
C PRO A 407 16.44 -11.35 1.74
N LYS A 408 15.70 -11.02 0.70
CA LYS A 408 15.53 -9.64 0.20
C LYS A 408 14.04 -9.35 0.02
N ILE A 409 13.66 -8.09 0.15
CA ILE A 409 12.28 -7.63 -0.03
C ILE A 409 12.05 -7.28 -1.50
N TYR A 410 10.90 -7.71 -2.02
CA TYR A 410 10.44 -7.42 -3.37
C TYR A 410 9.03 -6.83 -3.33
N THR A 411 8.73 -6.02 -4.33
CA THR A 411 7.39 -5.52 -4.62
C THR A 411 6.95 -6.00 -5.99
N ILE A 412 5.64 -6.16 -6.19
CA ILE A 412 5.05 -6.54 -7.48
C ILE A 412 3.67 -5.91 -7.63
N ASP A 413 3.35 -5.41 -8.82
CA ASP A 413 2.02 -4.90 -9.13
C ASP A 413 1.02 -6.05 -9.17
N ILE A 414 -0.23 -5.78 -8.79
CA ILE A 414 -1.31 -6.77 -8.79
C ILE A 414 -1.57 -7.38 -10.18
N THR A 415 -1.10 -6.78 -11.28
CA THR A 415 -1.15 -7.38 -12.62
C THR A 415 -0.08 -8.45 -12.87
N GLY A 416 0.85 -8.66 -11.94
CA GLY A 416 2.01 -9.55 -12.10
C GLY A 416 3.19 -8.91 -12.83
N ARG A 417 3.17 -7.59 -13.00
CA ARG A 417 4.20 -6.80 -13.70
C ARG A 417 4.97 -5.94 -12.71
N ASN A 418 6.02 -5.30 -13.21
CA ASN A 418 6.80 -4.33 -12.46
C ASN A 418 7.32 -4.90 -11.13
N GLU A 419 7.80 -6.15 -11.14
CA GLU A 419 8.48 -6.73 -9.99
C GLU A 419 9.79 -5.98 -9.76
N ARG A 420 10.02 -5.53 -8.53
CA ARG A 420 11.23 -4.77 -8.16
C ARG A 420 11.74 -5.21 -6.81
N GLN A 421 13.06 -5.34 -6.70
CA GLN A 421 13.70 -5.47 -5.40
C GLN A 421 13.67 -4.11 -4.69
N LEU A 422 13.27 -4.11 -3.42
CA LEU A 422 13.35 -2.92 -2.58
C LEU A 422 14.79 -2.77 -2.05
N PRO A 423 15.40 -1.57 -2.14
CA PRO A 423 16.74 -1.36 -1.61
C PRO A 423 16.72 -1.41 -0.08
N THR A 424 17.45 -2.37 0.48
CA THR A 424 17.69 -2.53 1.92
C THR A 424 19.20 -2.58 2.16
N PRO A 425 19.71 -2.08 3.30
CA PRO A 425 21.15 -2.08 3.56
C PRO A 425 21.71 -3.50 3.73
N ASN A 426 20.94 -4.41 4.36
CA ASN A 426 21.33 -5.79 4.59
C ASN A 426 20.29 -6.75 4.01
N ASP A 427 20.29 -7.99 4.49
CA ASP A 427 19.20 -8.91 4.25
C ASP A 427 17.96 -8.44 4.98
N ALA A 428 16.80 -8.70 4.39
CA ALA A 428 15.54 -8.19 4.88
C ALA A 428 14.41 -9.21 4.65
N SER A 429 13.65 -9.48 5.71
CA SER A 429 12.55 -10.45 5.72
C SER A 429 11.32 -9.87 6.43
N ASP A 430 10.21 -10.62 6.36
CA ASP A 430 8.96 -10.32 7.08
C ASP A 430 8.45 -8.87 6.94
N PRO A 431 8.29 -8.35 5.71
CA PRO A 431 7.78 -6.99 5.54
C PRO A 431 6.32 -6.86 5.99
N ALA A 432 5.99 -5.69 6.52
CA ALA A 432 4.61 -5.21 6.66
C ALA A 432 4.52 -3.75 6.20
N TRP A 433 3.52 -3.46 5.38
CA TRP A 433 3.28 -2.13 4.82
C TRP A 433 2.39 -1.31 5.74
N SER A 434 2.73 -0.05 5.99
CA SER A 434 1.92 0.83 6.83
C SER A 434 0.64 1.29 6.13
N PRO A 435 -0.40 1.68 6.88
CA PRO A 435 -1.42 2.58 6.33
C PRO A 435 -0.79 3.92 5.91
N LEU A 436 -1.53 4.73 5.14
CA LEU A 436 -1.13 6.11 4.84
C LEU A 436 -0.83 6.87 6.13
N LEU A 437 0.20 7.72 6.09
CA LEU A 437 0.56 8.55 7.22
C LEU A 437 -0.51 9.65 7.40
N ASN A 438 -1.01 9.83 8.62
CA ASN A 438 -2.02 10.86 8.89
C ASN A 438 -1.44 12.26 8.62
N MET A 439 -2.25 13.12 8.01
CA MET A 439 -1.96 14.56 7.93
C MET A 439 -2.11 15.15 9.33
N GLN A 440 -1.01 15.24 10.08
CA GLN A 440 -0.90 16.07 11.28
C GLN A 440 0.20 17.10 11.06
#